data_AF-A0A6J3LSP0-F1
#
_entry.id   AF-A0A6J3LSP0-F1
#
_cell.length_a   1.000
_cell.length_b   1.000
_cell.length_c   1.000
_cell.angle_alpha   90.00
_cell.angle_beta   90.00
_cell.angle_gamma   90.00
#
_symmetry.space_group_name_H-M   'P 1'
#
loop_
_entity.id
_entity.type
_entity.pdbx_description
1 polymer ?
#
loop_
_entity_poly.entity_id
_entity_poly.type
_entity_poly.pdbx_seq_one_letter_code
_entity_poly.pdbx_strand_id
1 'polypeptide(L)'
;MQTQSAPSVPSTPMVPVTPVTPVGLAGILALHDVIRHDAQGLDGSSQRRLQKHFQKLSKAVETSFAEHVLLERRNEFLQRTNGEARVRRSTRSKVIGTARVMSYEDLEKARDERALQDAKSTSKRRSRTRIVDHNATNETSNVVQSSTD
;
A
#
# COMPACT_ATOMS: atom_id res chain seq x y z
N MET A 1 82.67 -18.61 -41.16
CA MET A 1 81.55 -19.51 -40.82
C MET A 1 80.67 -18.78 -39.83
N GLN A 2 79.51 -18.31 -40.29
CA GLN A 2 78.63 -17.36 -39.60
C GLN A 2 77.91 -18.02 -38.41
N THR A 3 77.89 -17.31 -37.28
CA THR A 3 77.04 -17.57 -36.12
C THR A 3 75.62 -17.09 -36.42
N GLN A 4 74.64 -18.00 -36.51
CA GLN A 4 73.23 -17.63 -36.53
C GLN A 4 72.70 -17.50 -35.09
N SER A 5 72.41 -16.26 -34.70
CA SER A 5 71.66 -15.93 -33.49
C SER A 5 70.17 -16.12 -33.77
N ALA A 6 69.51 -17.00 -33.01
CA ALA A 6 68.06 -17.14 -33.05
C ALA A 6 67.39 -15.94 -32.35
N PRO A 7 66.28 -15.38 -32.89
CA PRO A 7 65.53 -14.34 -32.20
C PRO A 7 64.69 -14.97 -31.08
N SER A 8 65.05 -14.68 -29.83
CA SER A 8 64.22 -14.99 -28.66
C SER A 8 63.00 -14.07 -28.66
N VAL A 9 61.83 -14.62 -28.99
CA VAL A 9 60.55 -13.94 -28.79
C VAL A 9 60.31 -13.84 -27.28
N PRO A 10 60.09 -12.63 -26.72
CA PRO A 10 59.75 -12.50 -25.31
C PRO A 10 58.38 -13.15 -25.06
N SER A 11 58.34 -14.22 -24.28
CA SER A 11 57.09 -14.75 -23.73
C SER A 11 56.53 -13.74 -22.73
N THR A 12 55.55 -12.97 -23.17
CA THR A 12 54.73 -12.15 -22.28
C THR A 12 53.96 -13.09 -21.35
N PRO A 13 54.06 -12.95 -20.01
CA PRO A 13 53.27 -13.76 -19.10
C PRO A 13 51.78 -13.44 -19.30
N MET A 14 51.02 -14.41 -19.81
CA MET A 14 49.57 -14.33 -19.92
C MET A 14 49.01 -14.37 -18.50
N VAL A 15 48.72 -13.20 -17.92
CA VAL A 15 48.01 -13.11 -16.64
C VAL A 15 46.61 -13.70 -16.85
N PRO A 16 46.19 -14.71 -16.08
CA PRO A 16 44.87 -15.30 -16.22
C PRO A 16 43.81 -14.22 -15.96
N VAL A 17 43.01 -13.91 -16.99
CA VAL A 17 41.89 -12.98 -16.86
C VAL A 17 40.85 -13.62 -15.96
N THR A 18 40.79 -13.19 -14.70
CA THR A 18 39.74 -13.63 -13.79
C THR A 18 38.42 -13.00 -14.22
N PRO A 19 37.35 -13.79 -14.45
CA PRO A 19 36.06 -13.24 -14.84
C PRO A 19 35.53 -12.32 -13.73
N VAL A 20 34.93 -11.20 -14.15
CA VAL A 20 34.25 -10.25 -13.25
C VAL A 20 33.18 -11.01 -12.47
N THR A 21 33.12 -10.79 -11.15
CA THR A 21 32.13 -11.43 -10.28
C THR A 21 30.72 -11.08 -10.76
N PRO A 22 29.89 -12.07 -11.13
CA PRO A 22 28.53 -11.78 -11.60
C PRO A 22 27.64 -11.35 -10.42
N VAL A 23 26.95 -10.23 -10.57
CA VAL A 23 26.13 -9.61 -9.52
C VAL A 23 24.66 -10.08 -9.55
N GLY A 24 24.24 -10.78 -10.62
CA GLY A 24 22.86 -11.24 -10.77
C GLY A 24 22.72 -12.48 -11.65
N LEU A 25 21.49 -13.01 -11.75
CA LEU A 25 21.18 -14.26 -12.44
C LEU A 25 21.68 -14.28 -13.89
N ALA A 26 21.48 -13.20 -14.65
CA ALA A 26 21.95 -13.09 -16.03
C ALA A 26 23.49 -13.21 -16.14
N GLY A 27 24.23 -12.61 -15.21
CA GLY A 27 25.69 -12.72 -15.17
C GLY A 27 26.15 -14.14 -14.80
N ILE A 28 25.42 -14.82 -13.93
CA ILE A 28 25.73 -16.21 -13.56
C ILE A 28 25.47 -17.17 -14.73
N LEU A 29 24.39 -16.95 -15.50
CA LEU A 29 24.10 -17.73 -16.71
C LEU A 29 25.17 -17.50 -17.80
N ALA A 30 25.60 -16.25 -18.01
CA ALA A 30 26.70 -15.95 -18.91
C ALA A 30 28.01 -16.64 -18.47
N LEU A 31 28.32 -16.63 -17.17
CA LEU A 31 29.49 -17.33 -16.62
C LEU A 31 29.38 -18.85 -16.80
N HIS A 32 28.19 -19.42 -16.69
CA HIS A 32 27.96 -20.84 -16.95
C HIS A 32 28.31 -21.23 -18.40
N ASP A 33 27.96 -20.39 -19.38
CA ASP A 33 28.27 -20.66 -20.79
C ASP A 33 29.78 -20.55 -21.08
N VAL A 34 30.46 -19.58 -20.46
CA VAL A 34 31.93 -19.45 -20.52
C VAL A 34 32.61 -20.68 -19.93
N ILE A 35 32.21 -21.11 -18.74
CA ILE A 35 32.81 -22.29 -18.08
C ILE A 35 32.55 -23.57 -18.89
N ARG A 36 31.38 -23.67 -19.53
CA ARG A 36 31.08 -24.78 -20.44
C ARG A 36 32.00 -24.78 -21.66
N HIS A 37 32.31 -23.61 -22.22
CA HIS A 37 33.24 -23.48 -23.33
C HIS A 37 34.67 -23.86 -22.92
N ASP A 38 35.14 -23.35 -21.79
CA ASP A 38 36.49 -23.64 -21.27
C ASP A 38 36.68 -25.14 -20.94
N ALA A 39 35.58 -25.80 -20.55
CA ALA A 39 35.54 -27.22 -20.24
C ALA A 39 35.59 -28.15 -21.47
N GLN A 40 35.57 -27.63 -22.70
CA GLN A 40 35.52 -28.47 -23.91
C GLN A 40 36.81 -29.28 -24.15
N GLY A 41 37.95 -28.86 -23.60
CA GLY A 41 39.23 -29.59 -23.69
C GLY A 41 39.46 -30.65 -22.60
N LEU A 42 38.48 -30.86 -21.70
CA LEU A 42 38.58 -31.84 -20.61
C LEU A 42 38.31 -33.26 -21.08
N ASP A 43 38.81 -34.25 -20.33
CA ASP A 43 38.42 -35.64 -20.56
C ASP A 43 36.89 -35.81 -20.38
N GLY A 44 36.30 -36.80 -21.06
CA GLY A 44 34.84 -36.96 -21.04
C GLY A 44 34.24 -37.22 -19.64
N SER A 45 35.04 -37.74 -18.70
CA SER A 45 34.60 -38.06 -17.34
C SER A 45 34.55 -36.81 -16.44
N SER A 46 35.56 -35.96 -16.54
CA SER A 46 35.74 -34.71 -15.82
C SER A 46 34.81 -33.63 -16.36
N GLN A 47 34.64 -33.57 -17.68
CA GLN A 47 33.61 -32.73 -18.32
C GLN A 47 32.21 -33.09 -17.83
N ARG A 48 31.86 -34.39 -17.80
CA ARG A 48 30.55 -34.84 -17.32
C ARG A 48 30.32 -34.53 -15.83
N ARG A 49 31.35 -34.72 -14.98
CA ARG A 49 31.28 -34.37 -13.56
C ARG A 49 31.09 -32.86 -13.38
N LEU A 50 31.86 -32.06 -14.10
CA LEU A 50 31.77 -30.60 -14.07
C LEU A 50 30.37 -30.13 -14.48
N GLN A 51 29.83 -30.64 -15.58
CA GLN A 51 28.48 -30.32 -16.04
C GLN A 51 27.42 -30.61 -14.97
N LYS A 52 27.49 -31.77 -14.29
CA LYS A 52 26.56 -32.11 -13.19
C LYS A 52 26.69 -31.15 -12.00
N HIS A 53 27.92 -30.82 -11.59
CA HIS A 53 28.14 -29.89 -10.50
C HIS A 53 27.64 -28.48 -10.84
N PHE A 54 27.87 -28.04 -12.08
CA PHE A 54 27.43 -26.73 -12.54
C PHE A 54 25.92 -26.62 -12.69
N GLN A 55 25.25 -27.69 -13.14
CA GLN A 55 23.79 -27.74 -13.16
C GLN A 55 23.21 -27.64 -11.74
N LYS A 56 23.79 -28.36 -10.76
CA LYS A 56 23.39 -28.24 -9.35
C LYS A 56 23.60 -26.83 -8.82
N LEU A 57 24.73 -26.20 -9.13
CA LEU A 57 25.02 -24.82 -8.75
C LEU A 57 24.01 -23.86 -9.37
N SER A 58 23.73 -23.98 -10.68
CA SER A 58 22.78 -23.12 -11.39
C SER A 58 21.37 -23.23 -10.78
N LYS A 59 20.93 -24.45 -10.47
CA LYS A 59 19.64 -24.68 -9.79
C LYS A 59 19.60 -24.08 -8.39
N ALA A 60 20.67 -24.22 -7.60
CA ALA A 60 20.76 -23.62 -6.28
C ALA A 60 20.72 -22.08 -6.35
N VAL A 61 21.42 -21.49 -7.33
CA VAL A 61 21.40 -20.05 -7.58
C VAL A 61 19.98 -19.60 -7.94
N GLU A 62 19.33 -20.23 -8.92
CA GLU A 62 17.95 -19.92 -9.31
C GLU A 62 16.99 -19.92 -8.11
N THR A 63 17.04 -20.98 -7.28
CA THR A 63 16.21 -21.08 -6.07
C THR A 63 16.54 -19.97 -5.07
N SER A 64 17.83 -19.71 -4.79
CA SER A 64 18.23 -18.67 -3.84
C SER A 64 17.82 -17.26 -4.27
N PHE A 65 17.87 -16.96 -5.57
CA PHE A 65 17.39 -15.68 -6.11
C PHE A 65 15.87 -15.58 -6.04
N ALA A 66 15.15 -16.66 -6.36
CA ALA A 66 13.69 -16.68 -6.20
C ALA A 66 13.28 -16.44 -4.75
N GLU A 67 13.94 -17.10 -3.79
CA GLU A 67 13.73 -16.89 -2.36
C GLU A 67 14.07 -15.45 -1.94
N HIS A 68 15.20 -14.90 -2.41
CA HIS A 68 15.59 -13.52 -2.12
C HIS A 68 14.52 -12.52 -2.56
N VAL A 69 13.99 -12.66 -3.79
CA VAL A 69 12.93 -11.79 -4.32
C VAL A 69 11.65 -11.90 -3.47
N LEU A 70 11.29 -13.11 -3.02
CA LEU A 70 10.13 -13.30 -2.14
C LEU A 70 10.33 -12.66 -0.76
N LEU A 71 11.54 -12.80 -0.18
CA LEU A 71 11.90 -12.20 1.10
C LEU A 71 11.90 -10.67 1.02
N GLU A 72 12.48 -10.10 -0.03
CA GLU A 72 12.49 -8.66 -0.29
C GLU A 72 11.06 -8.12 -0.40
N ARG A 73 10.22 -8.78 -1.20
CA ARG A 73 8.79 -8.41 -1.32
C ARG A 73 8.05 -8.50 0.01
N ARG A 74 8.33 -9.53 0.83
CA ARG A 74 7.73 -9.67 2.16
C ARG A 74 8.19 -8.57 3.11
N ASN A 75 9.47 -8.22 3.08
CA ASN A 75 10.03 -7.13 3.87
C ASN A 75 9.41 -5.78 3.49
N GLU A 76 9.28 -5.49 2.19
CA GLU A 76 8.58 -4.28 1.74
C GLU A 76 7.13 -4.21 2.24
N PHE A 77 6.40 -5.32 2.12
CA PHE A 77 5.02 -5.40 2.61
C PHE A 77 4.96 -5.11 4.11
N LEU A 78 5.81 -5.76 4.92
CA LEU A 78 5.87 -5.54 6.37
C LEU A 78 6.28 -4.10 6.70
N GLN A 79 7.21 -3.51 5.95
CA GLN A 79 7.64 -2.14 6.15
C GLN A 79 6.49 -1.15 5.91
N ARG A 80 5.67 -1.36 4.87
CA ARG A 80 4.47 -0.57 4.61
C ARG A 80 3.46 -0.70 5.75
N THR A 81 3.12 -1.93 6.14
CA THR A 81 2.15 -2.18 7.23
C THR A 81 2.64 -1.64 8.57
N ASN A 82 3.92 -1.81 8.91
CA ASN A 82 4.50 -1.30 10.15
C ASN A 82 4.57 0.23 10.15
N GLY A 83 4.89 0.84 9.00
CA GLY A 83 4.81 2.29 8.81
C GLY A 83 3.41 2.82 9.13
N GLU A 84 2.37 2.17 8.58
CA GLU A 84 0.98 2.52 8.85
C GLU A 84 0.58 2.30 10.31
N ALA A 85 0.94 1.15 10.90
CA ALA A 85 0.65 0.85 12.31
C ALA A 85 1.28 1.87 13.25
N ARG A 86 2.50 2.33 12.95
CA ARG A 86 3.18 3.40 13.69
C ARG A 86 2.41 4.71 13.57
N VAL A 87 1.95 5.07 12.37
CA VAL A 87 1.12 6.26 12.14
C VAL A 87 -0.21 6.17 12.90
N ARG A 88 -0.88 5.01 12.92
CA ARG A 88 -2.13 4.81 13.69
C ARG A 88 -1.91 4.97 15.20
N ARG A 89 -0.76 4.52 15.72
CA ARG A 89 -0.40 4.68 17.14
C ARG A 89 -0.05 6.13 17.49
N SER A 90 0.67 6.84 16.62
CA SER A 90 1.10 8.23 16.88
C SER A 90 -0.02 9.25 16.64
N THR A 91 -0.91 8.98 15.68
CA THR A 91 -2.07 9.83 15.41
C THR A 91 -3.04 9.66 16.56
N ARG A 92 -3.13 10.66 17.44
CA ARG A 92 -4.13 10.68 18.51
C ARG A 92 -5.51 10.46 17.91
N SER A 93 -6.29 9.52 18.46
CA SER A 93 -7.65 9.28 18.02
C SER A 93 -8.47 10.56 18.19
N LYS A 94 -9.07 11.03 17.09
CA LYS A 94 -10.08 12.09 17.16
C LYS A 94 -11.30 11.47 17.83
N VAL A 95 -11.50 11.74 19.11
CA VAL A 95 -12.69 11.30 19.85
C VAL A 95 -13.90 11.94 19.16
N ILE A 96 -14.69 11.15 18.42
CA ILE A 96 -15.91 11.61 17.74
C ILE A 96 -17.01 11.93 18.77
N GLY A 97 -16.86 11.46 20.00
CA GLY A 97 -17.70 11.76 21.16
C GLY A 97 -17.70 10.59 22.15
N THR A 98 -18.38 10.76 23.28
CA THR A 98 -18.64 9.67 24.23
C THR A 98 -19.85 8.88 23.75
N ALA A 99 -19.65 7.66 23.26
CA ALA A 99 -20.75 6.77 22.91
C ALA A 99 -21.30 6.11 24.18
N ARG A 100 -22.60 6.29 24.45
CA ARG A 100 -23.34 5.55 25.49
C ARG A 100 -24.24 4.53 24.79
N VAL A 101 -24.20 3.27 25.24
CA VAL A 101 -25.17 2.24 24.82
C VAL A 101 -26.52 2.62 25.42
N MET A 102 -27.48 2.96 24.56
CA MET A 102 -28.84 3.27 24.97
C MET A 102 -29.66 1.99 25.05
N SER A 103 -30.44 1.83 26.12
CA SER A 103 -31.44 0.77 26.21
C SER A 103 -32.65 1.10 25.32
N TYR A 104 -33.53 0.14 25.10
CA TYR A 104 -34.79 0.39 24.39
C TYR A 104 -35.62 1.49 25.07
N GLU A 105 -35.61 1.53 26.41
CA GLU A 105 -36.29 2.56 27.22
C GLU A 105 -35.72 3.97 26.98
N ASP A 106 -34.40 4.09 26.81
CA ASP A 106 -33.77 5.38 26.48
C ASP A 106 -34.23 5.88 25.09
N LEU A 107 -34.39 4.98 24.12
CA LEU A 107 -34.89 5.31 22.78
C LEU A 107 -36.37 5.72 22.81
N GLU A 108 -37.18 5.06 23.64
CA GLU A 108 -38.59 5.38 23.82
C GLU A 108 -38.77 6.78 24.45
N LYS A 109 -38.05 7.06 25.54
CA LYS A 109 -38.02 8.41 26.15
C LYS A 109 -37.60 9.49 25.17
N ALA A 110 -36.58 9.24 24.36
CA ALA A 110 -36.12 10.20 23.35
C ALA A 110 -37.18 10.46 22.26
N ARG A 111 -37.99 9.45 21.91
CA ARG A 111 -39.10 9.61 20.97
C ARG A 111 -40.25 10.41 21.59
N ASP A 112 -40.60 10.14 22.84
CA ASP A 112 -41.65 10.86 23.56
C ASP A 112 -41.28 12.33 23.77
N GLU A 113 -40.04 12.61 24.18
CA GLU A 113 -39.53 13.97 24.32
C GLU A 113 -39.57 14.73 23.00
N ARG A 114 -39.23 14.07 21.88
CA ARG A 114 -39.31 14.66 20.54
C ARG A 114 -40.76 14.95 20.14
N ALA A 115 -41.68 14.00 20.36
CA ALA A 115 -43.10 14.19 20.07
C ALA A 115 -43.69 15.36 20.89
N LEU A 116 -43.30 15.48 22.16
CA LEU A 116 -43.68 16.61 23.01
C LEU A 116 -43.12 17.94 22.50
N GLN A 117 -41.86 17.99 22.07
CA GLN A 117 -41.26 19.20 21.52
C GLN A 117 -41.87 19.61 20.17
N ASP A 118 -42.17 18.63 19.31
CA ASP A 118 -42.85 18.88 18.04
C ASP A 118 -44.30 19.34 18.26
N ALA A 119 -45.01 18.79 19.24
CA ALA A 119 -46.34 19.28 19.65
C ALA A 119 -46.29 20.70 20.23
N LYS A 120 -45.27 21.02 21.04
CA LYS A 120 -45.05 22.37 21.59
C LYS A 120 -44.67 23.38 20.50
N SER A 121 -43.86 22.99 19.52
CA SER A 121 -43.45 23.89 18.44
C SER A 121 -44.60 24.15 17.46
N THR A 122 -45.43 23.13 17.17
CA THR A 122 -46.62 23.26 16.33
C THR A 122 -47.74 24.06 17.00
N SER A 123 -47.95 23.91 18.31
CA SER A 123 -48.91 24.73 19.05
C SER A 123 -48.50 26.20 19.12
N LYS A 124 -47.21 26.49 19.34
CA LYS A 124 -46.65 27.85 19.29
C LYS A 124 -46.75 28.49 17.90
N ARG A 125 -46.61 27.70 16.84
CA ARG A 125 -46.85 28.16 15.46
C ARG A 125 -48.33 28.47 15.24
N ARG A 126 -49.24 27.58 15.65
CA ARG A 126 -50.69 27.76 15.49
C ARG A 126 -51.26 28.94 16.28
N SER A 127 -50.77 29.22 17.48
CA SER A 127 -51.21 30.38 18.26
C SER A 127 -50.79 31.71 17.61
N ARG A 128 -49.59 31.77 17.01
CA ARG A 128 -49.14 32.95 16.27
C ARG A 128 -49.97 33.21 15.01
N THR A 129 -50.40 32.18 14.29
CA THR A 129 -51.28 32.33 13.12
C THR A 129 -52.67 32.84 13.53
N ARG A 130 -53.27 32.28 14.59
CA ARG A 130 -54.60 32.71 15.07
C ARG A 130 -54.66 34.17 15.54
N ILE A 131 -53.56 34.69 16.12
CA ILE A 131 -53.48 36.10 16.52
C ILE A 131 -53.48 37.00 15.28
N VAL A 132 -52.76 36.61 14.21
CA VAL A 132 -52.75 37.36 12.94
C VAL A 132 -54.12 37.34 12.27
N ASP A 133 -54.81 36.19 12.28
CA ASP A 133 -56.14 36.06 11.68
C ASP A 133 -57.23 36.85 12.44
N HIS A 134 -57.16 36.85 13.78
CA HIS A 134 -58.05 37.70 14.59
C HIS A 134 -57.78 39.19 14.44
N ASN A 135 -56.52 39.58 14.16
CA ASN A 135 -56.15 40.97 13.95
C ASN A 135 -56.42 41.49 12.51
N ALA A 136 -56.80 40.61 11.59
CA ALA A 136 -57.25 40.98 10.23
C ALA A 136 -58.80 41.10 10.14
N THR A 137 -59.53 40.48 11.06
CA THR A 137 -61.01 40.46 11.09
C THR A 137 -61.62 41.61 11.90
N ASN A 138 -60.89 42.16 12.85
CA ASN A 138 -61.24 43.36 13.61
C ASN A 138 -60.98 44.67 12.83
N GLU A 139 -60.07 44.70 11.85
CA GLU A 139 -59.90 45.88 10.97
C GLU A 139 -61.02 46.03 9.93
N THR A 140 -61.59 44.93 9.43
CA THR A 140 -62.68 44.97 8.43
C THR A 140 -64.06 45.29 9.03
N SER A 141 -64.25 45.07 10.33
CA SER A 141 -65.51 45.33 11.02
C SER A 141 -65.66 46.79 11.51
N ASN A 142 -64.56 47.55 11.57
CA ASN A 142 -64.57 48.93 12.08
C ASN A 142 -64.85 50.00 11.00
N VAL A 143 -64.86 49.64 9.70
CA VAL A 143 -65.05 50.59 8.59
C VAL A 143 -66.53 50.84 8.25
N VAL A 144 -67.46 49.98 8.69
CA VAL A 144 -68.87 50.04 8.25
C VAL A 144 -69.78 50.80 9.24
N GLN A 145 -69.31 51.18 10.43
CA GLN A 145 -70.16 51.78 11.48
C GLN A 145 -70.15 53.31 11.56
N SER A 146 -69.48 54.05 10.67
CA SER A 146 -69.44 55.53 10.70
C SER A 146 -69.92 56.17 9.40
N SER A 147 -71.21 56.08 9.08
CA SER A 147 -71.88 56.99 8.14
C SER A 147 -73.40 56.90 8.28
N THR A 148 -73.93 57.62 9.27
CA THR A 148 -75.29 58.18 9.26
C THR A 148 -75.23 59.48 10.05
N ASP A 149 -75.12 60.59 9.33
CA ASP A 149 -75.78 61.87 9.59
C ASP A 149 -75.83 62.66 8.28
#